data_AF-A0A969HEJ1-F1
#
_entry.id   AF-A0A969HEJ1-F1
#
_cell.length_a   1.000
_cell.length_b   1.000
_cell.length_c   1.000
_cell.angle_alpha   90.00
_cell.angle_beta   90.00
_cell.angle_gamma   90.00
#
_symmetry.space_group_name_H-M   'P 1'
#
loop_
_entity.id
_entity.type
_entity.pdbx_description
1 polymer ?
#
loop_
_entity_poly.entity_id
_entity_poly.type
_entity_poly.pdbx_seq_one_letter_code
_entity_poly.pdbx_strand_id
1 'polypeptide(L)' 'MTNQKRLLSYRIAILGLLLVAGFGIVPGMILAQTPTGTAFTYQGRLARGGTYPVSLTCDFTFGLFDAPSGGNRLGSD' A
#
# COMPACT_ATOMS: atom_id res chain seq x y z
N MET A 1 18.56 -23.56 -54.91
CA MET A 1 17.81 -23.82 -53.65
C MET A 1 18.48 -23.22 -52.39
N THR A 2 19.79 -22.96 -52.37
CA THR A 2 20.52 -22.44 -51.18
C THR A 2 20.19 -20.98 -50.81
N ASN A 3 19.99 -20.11 -51.80
CA ASN A 3 19.72 -18.67 -51.56
C ASN A 3 18.33 -18.40 -50.99
N GLN A 4 17.34 -19.21 -51.35
CA GLN A 4 15.96 -19.10 -50.85
C GLN A 4 15.83 -19.49 -49.38
N LYS A 5 16.62 -20.47 -48.92
CA LYS A 5 16.70 -20.87 -47.51
C LYS A 5 17.30 -19.74 -46.65
N ARG A 6 18.35 -19.07 -47.15
CA ARG A 6 18.99 -17.91 -46.48
C ARG A 6 18.05 -16.71 -46.37
N LEU A 7 17.29 -16.43 -47.42
CA LEU A 7 16.31 -15.33 -47.42
C LEU A 7 15.19 -15.56 -46.40
N LEU A 8 14.76 -16.82 -46.24
CA LEU A 8 13.75 -17.20 -45.25
C LEU A 8 14.28 -17.07 -43.82
N SER A 9 15.54 -17.45 -43.57
CA SER A 9 16.20 -17.28 -42.27
C SER A 9 16.28 -15.82 -41.84
N TYR A 10 16.61 -14.90 -42.75
CA TYR A 10 16.66 -13.47 -42.44
C TYR A 10 15.28 -12.89 -42.12
N ARG A 11 14.23 -13.32 -42.84
CA ARG A 11 12.87 -12.90 -42.54
C ARG A 11 12.41 -13.32 -41.15
N ILE A 12 12.74 -14.56 -40.75
CA ILE A 12 12.43 -15.06 -39.40
C ILE A 12 13.21 -14.29 -38.34
N ALA A 13 14.49 -13.98 -38.59
CA ALA A 13 15.31 -13.19 -37.67
C ALA A 13 14.78 -11.75 -37.51
N ILE A 14 14.36 -11.10 -38.61
CA ILE A 14 13.78 -9.76 -38.60
C ILE A 14 12.41 -9.77 -37.88
N LEU A 15 11.57 -10.78 -38.13
CA LEU A 15 10.28 -10.92 -37.44
C LEU A 15 10.48 -11.11 -35.93
N GLY A 16 11.46 -11.94 -35.54
CA GLY A 16 11.82 -12.16 -34.15
C GLY A 16 12.33 -10.89 -33.47
N LEU A 17 13.15 -10.10 -34.16
CA LEU A 17 13.68 -8.83 -33.65
C LEU A 17 12.56 -7.78 -33.47
N LEU A 18 11.60 -7.71 -34.40
CA LEU A 18 10.45 -6.81 -34.29
C LEU A 18 9.51 -7.20 -33.13
N LEU A 19 9.38 -8.50 -32.85
CA LEU A 19 8.57 -9.01 -31.74
C LEU A 19 9.17 -8.67 -30.36
N VAL A 20 10.50 -8.70 -30.23
CA VAL A 20 11.18 -8.32 -28.97
C VAL A 20 11.13 -6.81 -28.74
N ALA A 21 11.19 -6.00 -29.80
CA ALA A 21 11.09 -4.54 -29.69
C ALA A 21 9.68 -4.04 -29.32
N GLY A 22 8.62 -4.77 -29.69
CA GLY A 22 7.22 -4.41 -29.40
C GLY A 22 6.78 -4.64 -27.96
N PHE A 23 7.51 -5.45 -27.19
CA PHE A 23 7.26 -5.72 -25.77
C PHE A 23 8.25 -4.96 -24.85
N GLY A 24 8.74 -3.80 -25.31
CA GLY A 24 9.59 -2.92 -24.53
C GLY A 24 8.91 -2.48 -23.23
N ILE A 25 9.47 -2.95 -22.11
CA ILE A 25 9.47 -2.39 -20.75
C ILE A 25 8.31 -1.41 -20.52
N VAL A 26 7.21 -1.88 -19.93
CA VAL A 26 6.24 -0.97 -19.32
C VAL A 26 6.95 -0.35 -18.12
N PRO A 27 7.33 0.95 -18.12
CA PRO A 27 7.81 1.57 -16.89
C PRO A 27 6.69 1.43 -15.88
N GLY A 28 6.94 0.71 -14.79
CA GLY A 28 5.96 0.56 -13.72
C GLY A 28 5.52 1.96 -13.30
N MET A 29 4.22 2.24 -13.43
CA MET A 29 3.67 3.49 -12.95
C MET A 29 3.97 3.58 -11.45
N ILE A 30 4.91 4.44 -11.09
CA ILE A 30 5.10 4.86 -9.71
C ILE A 30 3.90 5.75 -9.40
N LEU A 31 2.82 5.14 -8.93
CA LEU A 31 1.72 5.89 -8.36
C LEU A 31 2.26 6.54 -7.09
N ALA A 32 2.18 7.86 -6.99
CA ALA A 32 2.49 8.56 -5.75
C ALA A 32 1.60 7.97 -4.65
N GLN A 33 2.21 7.42 -3.60
CA GLN A 33 1.45 7.01 -2.42
C GLN A 33 0.79 8.26 -1.84
N THR A 34 -0.52 8.21 -1.65
CA THR A 34 -1.23 9.19 -0.84
C THR A 34 -0.62 9.16 0.56
N PRO A 35 -0.21 10.30 1.14
CA PRO A 35 0.26 10.34 2.51
C PRO A 35 -0.78 9.71 3.42
N THR A 36 -0.38 8.74 4.24
CA THR A 36 -1.25 8.22 5.30
C THR A 36 -1.57 9.37 6.24
N GLY A 37 -2.83 9.77 6.31
CA GLY A 37 -3.29 10.80 7.25
C GLY A 37 -3.10 10.33 8.70
N THR A 38 -3.20 11.26 9.64
CA THR A 38 -3.03 10.98 11.08
C THR A 38 -4.27 10.39 11.74
N ALA A 39 -5.28 10.01 10.96
CA ALA A 39 -6.48 9.37 11.48
C ALA A 39 -6.18 7.92 11.88
N PHE A 40 -6.77 7.47 12.99
CA PHE A 40 -6.70 6.09 13.43
C PHE A 40 -8.07 5.59 13.87
N THR A 41 -8.27 4.27 13.77
CA THR A 41 -9.49 3.60 14.25
C THR A 41 -9.17 2.84 15.52
N TYR A 42 -9.97 3.02 16.57
CA TYR A 42 -9.88 2.22 17.80
C TYR A 42 -11.01 1.19 17.86
N GLN A 43 -10.65 -0.09 17.97
CA GLN A 43 -11.59 -1.18 18.26
C GLN A 43 -11.20 -1.84 19.58
N GLY A 44 -12.08 -1.75 20.56
CA GLY A 44 -11.85 -2.27 21.91
C GLY A 44 -13.14 -2.34 22.71
N ARG A 45 -13.02 -2.79 23.97
CA ARG A 45 -14.13 -2.82 24.93
C ARG A 45 -13.67 -2.33 26.29
N LEU A 46 -14.54 -1.61 27.00
CA LEU A 46 -14.33 -1.26 28.39
C LEU A 46 -14.75 -2.44 29.29
N ALA A 47 -13.90 -2.83 30.23
CA ALA A 47 -14.19 -3.84 31.24
C ALA A 47 -13.77 -3.32 32.61
N ARG A 48 -14.57 -3.61 33.65
CA ARG A 48 -14.30 -3.17 35.03
C ARG A 48 -14.25 -4.37 35.95
N GLY A 49 -13.07 -4.70 36.49
CA GLY A 49 -12.92 -5.78 37.49
C GLY A 49 -13.45 -7.15 37.04
N GLY A 50 -13.45 -7.46 35.74
CA GLY A 50 -14.03 -8.69 35.18
C GLY A 50 -15.55 -8.64 34.94
N THR A 51 -16.24 -7.56 35.32
CA THR A 51 -17.65 -7.33 34.99
C THR A 51 -17.77 -6.80 33.56
N TYR A 52 -18.55 -7.52 32.74
CA TYR A 52 -18.84 -7.20 31.36
C TYR A 52 -20.27 -7.67 31.00
N PRO A 53 -21.07 -6.89 30.26
CA PRO A 53 -20.81 -5.51 29.86
C PRO A 53 -20.87 -4.56 31.06
N VAL A 54 -20.14 -3.43 30.99
CA VAL A 54 -20.29 -2.37 31.99
C VAL A 54 -21.67 -1.73 31.77
N SER A 55 -22.57 -1.88 32.75
CA SER A 55 -23.96 -1.38 32.67
C SER A 55 -24.14 0.04 33.22
N LEU A 56 -23.07 0.64 33.75
CA LEU A 56 -23.06 2.00 34.27
C LEU A 56 -22.69 3.01 33.18
N THR A 57 -23.13 4.25 33.34
CA THR A 57 -22.61 5.39 32.57
C THR A 57 -21.11 5.52 32.81
N CYS A 58 -20.34 5.58 31.73
CA CYS A 58 -18.90 5.75 31.75
C CYS A 58 -18.50 6.85 30.76
N ASP A 59 -17.56 7.70 31.15
CA ASP A 59 -16.89 8.61 30.23
C ASP A 59 -15.75 7.86 29.53
N PHE A 60 -15.68 7.96 28.21
CA PHE A 60 -14.60 7.40 27.40
C PHE A 60 -13.95 8.55 26.63
N THR A 61 -12.69 8.84 26.92
CA THR A 61 -11.96 9.98 26.33
C THR A 61 -10.67 9.51 25.67
N PHE A 62 -10.34 10.11 24.54
CA PHE A 62 -9.03 9.98 23.90
C PHE A 62 -8.20 11.24 24.19
N GLY A 63 -6.89 11.06 24.35
CA GLY A 63 -5.96 12.17 24.56
C GLY A 63 -4.77 12.05 23.63
N LEU A 64 -4.37 13.17 23.03
CA LEU A 64 -3.17 13.27 22.21
C LEU A 64 -2.04 13.92 23.01
N PHE A 65 -0.85 13.33 22.98
CA PHE A 65 0.33 13.81 23.69
C PHE A 65 1.53 13.92 22.75
N ASP A 66 2.46 14.82 23.06
CA ASP A 66 3.68 15.06 22.26
C ASP A 66 4.85 14.11 22.59
N ALA A 67 4.76 13.36 23.70
CA ALA A 67 5.80 12.41 24.11
C ALA A 67 5.23 11.16 24.81
N PRO A 68 5.93 10.00 24.73
CA PRO A 68 5.50 8.77 25.39
C PRO A 68 5.44 8.85 26.94
N SER A 69 6.23 9.73 27.55
CA SER A 69 6.26 9.97 28.99
C SER A 69 6.67 11.40 29.29
N GLY A 70 5.98 12.07 30.22
CA GLY A 70 6.28 13.45 30.60
C GLY A 70 5.91 14.52 29.55
N GLY A 71 5.19 14.14 28.50
CA GLY A 71 4.77 15.05 27.42
C GLY A 71 3.59 15.94 27.80
N ASN A 72 3.38 16.99 26.99
CA ASN A 72 2.22 17.86 27.09
C ASN A 72 1.02 17.25 26.36
N ARG A 73 -0.17 17.49 26.92
CA ARG A 73 -1.42 17.12 26.26
C ARG A 73 -1.76 18.15 25.18
N LEU A 74 -1.88 17.67 23.95
CA LEU A 74 -2.17 18.49 22.77
C LEU A 74 -3.68 18.62 22.51
N GLY A 75 -4.49 17.66 22.95
CA GLY A 75 -5.94 17.70 22.76
C GLY A 75 -6.69 16.51 23.37
N SER A 76 -8.02 16.60 23.32
CA SER A 76 -8.91 15.50 23.66
C SER A 76 -10.29 15.64 23.06
N ASP A 77 -10.93 14.47 22.98
CA ASP A 77 -12.31 14.29 22.56
C ASP A 77 -13.24 14.14 23.79
#